data_AF-V4CMU7-F1
#
_entry.id   AF-V4CMU7-F1
#
_cell.length_a   1.000
_cell.length_b   1.000
_cell.length_c   1.000
_cell.angle_alpha   90.00
_cell.angle_beta   90.00
_cell.angle_gamma   90.00
#
_symmetry.space_group_name_H-M   'P 1'
#
loop_
_entity.id
_entity.type
_entity.pdbx_description
1 polymer ?
#
loop_
_entity_poly.entity_id
_entity_poly.type
_entity_poly.pdbx_seq_one_letter_code
_entity_poly.pdbx_strand_id
1 'polypeptide(L)'
;MDDISGIKQGYGISETDPETIESPQPVDYHPFAIDTTYFAAFGPDGTNLVMRVARRPDRCAEIWLFLDLPGIGQFQHPVHPDVFLANTNGSSFECAGLKFEMLEPMLRWKINYSGLMRIGLCNDVNNKPEQYASVQMSFIWENISDCFNFDTDLSAGLICDGIAKEPWTKEFLQNIQRFDVLFT
;
A
#
# COMPACT_ATOMS: atom_id res chain seq x y z
N MET A 1 -17.18 5.59 -29.95
CA MET A 1 -17.83 6.34 -28.85
C MET A 1 -17.81 5.36 -27.71
N ASP A 2 -16.63 5.24 -27.11
CA ASP A 2 -16.45 4.39 -25.94
C ASP A 2 -16.83 5.25 -24.74
N ASP A 3 -17.65 4.69 -23.87
CA ASP A 3 -18.12 5.32 -22.64
C ASP A 3 -16.92 5.46 -21.69
N ILE A 4 -16.29 6.64 -21.67
CA ILE A 4 -15.19 6.98 -20.76
C ILE A 4 -15.79 7.53 -19.45
N SER A 5 -16.79 6.85 -18.90
CA SER A 5 -17.13 6.98 -17.48
C SER A 5 -16.12 6.18 -16.66
N GLY A 6 -14.87 6.66 -16.65
CA GLY A 6 -13.84 6.12 -15.75
C GLY A 6 -14.38 6.11 -14.32
N ILE A 7 -14.28 4.96 -13.65
CA ILE A 7 -14.74 4.84 -12.28
C ILE A 7 -13.87 5.78 -11.44
N LYS A 8 -14.48 6.75 -10.74
CA LYS A 8 -13.76 7.66 -9.85
C LYS A 8 -13.35 6.88 -8.59
N GLN A 9 -12.05 6.73 -8.36
CA GLN A 9 -11.47 6.00 -7.23
C GLN A 9 -10.28 6.75 -6.62
N GLY A 10 -9.94 6.41 -5.38
CA GLY A 10 -8.80 6.97 -4.66
C GLY A 10 -9.11 8.29 -3.95
N TYR A 11 -8.10 8.87 -3.32
CA TYR A 11 -8.22 10.18 -2.67
C TYR A 11 -8.50 11.28 -3.70
N GLY A 12 -9.31 12.26 -3.30
CA GLY A 12 -9.73 13.40 -4.13
C GLY A 12 -11.13 13.24 -4.74
N ILE A 13 -11.82 12.12 -4.50
CA ILE A 13 -13.21 11.92 -4.95
C ILE A 13 -14.25 12.39 -3.92
N SER A 14 -13.79 12.88 -2.76
CA SER A 14 -14.62 13.30 -1.63
C SER A 14 -15.40 12.14 -1.00
N GLU A 15 -14.85 10.93 -1.04
CA GLU A 15 -15.40 9.81 -0.28
C GLU A 15 -15.07 10.00 1.21
N THR A 16 -16.07 9.78 2.05
CA THR A 16 -15.97 10.02 3.50
C THR A 16 -16.41 8.82 4.33
N ASP A 17 -17.05 7.83 3.71
CA ASP A 17 -17.41 6.59 4.41
C ASP A 17 -16.16 5.76 4.71
N PRO A 18 -15.79 5.58 5.99
CA PRO A 18 -14.56 4.87 6.36
C PRO A 18 -14.52 3.42 5.87
N GLU A 19 -15.67 2.74 5.89
CA GLU A 19 -15.75 1.35 5.44
C GLU A 19 -15.48 1.24 3.94
N THR A 20 -16.04 2.16 3.16
CA THR A 20 -15.77 2.24 1.71
C THR A 20 -14.31 2.58 1.44
N ILE A 21 -13.69 3.53 2.15
CA ILE A 21 -12.29 3.95 1.92
C ILE A 21 -11.31 2.82 2.19
N GLU A 22 -11.50 2.08 3.29
CA GLU A 22 -10.58 1.01 3.70
C GLU A 22 -10.84 -0.34 3.03
N SER A 23 -12.02 -0.50 2.43
CA SER A 23 -12.34 -1.71 1.68
C SER A 23 -11.48 -1.82 0.41
N PRO A 24 -11.25 -3.05 -0.07
CA PRO A 24 -10.61 -3.28 -1.36
C PRO A 24 -11.28 -2.47 -2.50
N GLN A 25 -10.57 -1.49 -3.07
CA GLN A 25 -11.05 -0.69 -4.20
C GLN A 25 -10.97 -1.45 -5.54
N PRO A 26 -11.84 -1.18 -6.52
CA PRO A 26 -11.63 -1.68 -7.87
C PRO A 26 -10.33 -1.12 -8.45
N VAL A 27 -9.51 -1.97 -9.08
CA VAL A 27 -8.25 -1.56 -9.71
C VAL A 27 -8.49 -1.40 -11.21
N ASP A 28 -8.31 -0.19 -11.72
CA ASP A 28 -8.43 0.12 -13.16
C ASP A 28 -7.33 -0.59 -13.99
N TYR A 29 -7.56 -0.83 -15.28
CA TYR A 29 -6.63 -1.52 -16.19
C TYR A 29 -5.40 -0.69 -16.60
N HIS A 30 -5.16 0.44 -15.94
CA HIS A 30 -4.00 1.28 -16.20
C HIS A 30 -2.72 0.66 -15.61
N PRO A 31 -1.57 0.69 -16.32
CA PRO A 31 -0.34 0.03 -15.86
C PRO A 31 0.21 0.55 -14.52
N PHE A 32 -0.14 1.79 -14.16
CA PHE A 32 0.24 2.40 -12.88
C PHE A 32 -0.87 2.33 -11.82
N ALA A 33 -2.03 1.77 -12.13
CA ALA A 33 -3.10 1.58 -11.15
C ALA A 33 -2.62 0.69 -10.01
N ILE A 34 -3.01 1.08 -8.80
CA ILE A 34 -2.60 0.43 -7.57
C ILE A 34 -3.67 0.66 -6.50
N ASP A 35 -4.02 -0.39 -5.79
CA ASP A 35 -4.72 -0.27 -4.53
C ASP A 35 -3.89 -0.96 -3.43
N THR A 36 -3.57 -0.24 -2.37
CA THR A 36 -2.51 -0.64 -1.44
C THR A 36 -2.90 -0.41 0.01
N THR A 37 -2.59 -1.39 0.85
CA THR A 37 -2.61 -1.25 2.31
C THR A 37 -1.20 -1.42 2.84
N TYR A 38 -0.81 -0.55 3.77
CA TYR A 38 0.54 -0.45 4.31
C TYR A 38 0.50 -0.30 5.82
N PHE A 39 1.35 -1.06 6.52
CA PHE A 39 1.54 -0.96 7.96
C PHE A 39 3.03 -0.89 8.27
N ALA A 40 3.41 -0.01 9.20
CA ALA A 40 4.78 0.09 9.69
C ALA A 40 4.81 0.34 11.20
N ALA A 41 5.54 -0.51 11.92
CA ALA A 41 5.68 -0.45 13.37
C ALA A 41 7.16 -0.43 13.77
N PHE A 42 7.43 0.37 14.81
CA PHE A 42 8.75 0.51 15.44
C PHE A 42 8.55 0.41 16.95
N GLY A 43 9.04 -0.67 17.53
CA GLY A 43 8.95 -0.98 18.96
C GLY A 43 10.09 -0.32 19.74
N PRO A 44 9.84 0.07 21.01
CA PRO A 44 10.88 0.66 21.86
C PRO A 44 12.00 -0.32 22.22
N ASP A 45 11.76 -1.63 22.06
CA ASP A 45 12.73 -2.70 22.20
C ASP A 45 13.66 -2.84 20.98
N GLY A 46 13.37 -2.13 19.89
CA GLY A 46 14.07 -2.21 18.60
C GLY A 46 13.41 -3.15 17.59
N THR A 47 12.25 -3.74 17.92
CA THR A 47 11.48 -4.55 16.97
C THR A 47 10.93 -3.67 15.85
N ASN A 48 11.19 -4.02 14.59
CA ASN A 48 10.69 -3.25 13.45
C ASN A 48 9.90 -4.17 12.52
N LEU A 49 8.78 -3.68 12.02
CA LEU A 49 7.92 -4.43 11.12
C LEU A 49 7.38 -3.51 10.03
N VAL A 50 7.57 -3.90 8.78
CA VAL A 50 6.97 -3.21 7.63
C VAL A 50 6.24 -4.23 6.77
N MET A 51 4.99 -3.94 6.45
CA MET A 51 4.13 -4.81 5.67
C MET A 51 3.35 -4.01 4.65
N ARG A 52 3.23 -4.53 3.42
CA ARG A 52 2.44 -3.95 2.35
C ARG A 52 1.86 -5.05 1.49
N VAL A 53 0.60 -4.88 1.12
CA VAL A 53 -0.02 -5.59 0.00
C VAL A 53 -0.55 -4.53 -0.95
N ALA A 54 -0.07 -4.56 -2.19
CA ALA A 54 -0.54 -3.67 -3.24
C ALA A 54 -1.08 -4.46 -4.42
N ARG A 55 -2.38 -4.35 -4.66
CA ARG A 55 -3.09 -4.99 -5.75
C ARG A 55 -2.88 -4.22 -7.03
N ARG A 56 -2.64 -4.95 -8.11
CA ARG A 56 -2.45 -4.44 -9.47
C ARG A 56 -3.41 -5.14 -10.43
N PRO A 57 -3.56 -4.63 -11.66
CA PRO A 57 -4.35 -5.29 -12.70
C PRO A 57 -3.91 -6.74 -12.97
N ASP A 58 -4.78 -7.50 -13.63
CA ASP A 58 -4.48 -8.87 -14.10
C ASP A 58 -4.11 -9.88 -13.00
N ARG A 59 -4.73 -9.75 -11.83
CA ARG A 59 -4.47 -10.61 -10.64
C ARG A 59 -3.00 -10.62 -10.25
N CYS A 60 -2.38 -9.45 -10.30
CA CYS A 60 -1.04 -9.23 -9.84
C CYS A 60 -1.05 -8.47 -8.51
N ALA A 61 -0.02 -8.67 -7.69
CA ALA A 61 0.18 -7.89 -6.49
C ALA A 61 1.67 -7.68 -6.20
N GLU A 62 1.98 -6.67 -5.39
CA GLU A 62 3.27 -6.50 -4.76
C GLU A 62 3.16 -6.78 -3.26
N ILE A 63 4.17 -7.45 -2.71
CA ILE A 63 4.29 -7.68 -1.28
C ILE A 63 5.58 -7.08 -0.73
N TRP A 64 5.45 -6.31 0.34
CA TRP A 64 6.56 -5.98 1.22
C TRP A 64 6.32 -6.63 2.57
N LEU A 65 7.31 -7.36 3.08
CA LEU A 65 7.30 -7.88 4.44
C LEU A 65 8.73 -7.94 4.94
N PHE A 66 9.02 -7.10 5.93
CA PHE A 66 10.30 -6.96 6.59
C PHE A 66 10.08 -7.02 8.09
N LEU A 67 10.87 -7.82 8.79
CA LEU A 67 10.79 -7.99 10.23
C LEU A 67 12.21 -7.97 10.80
N ASP A 68 12.46 -7.05 11.73
CA ASP A 68 13.69 -7.01 12.51
C ASP A 68 13.36 -7.32 13.96
N LEU A 69 14.02 -8.35 14.49
CA LEU A 69 13.83 -8.81 15.86
C LEU A 69 15.16 -8.69 16.62
N PRO A 70 15.26 -7.81 17.62
CA PRO A 70 16.44 -7.65 18.46
C PRO A 70 16.92 -8.99 19.03
N GLY A 71 18.20 -9.31 18.80
CA GLY A 71 18.84 -10.55 19.26
C GLY A 71 18.53 -11.81 18.44
N ILE A 72 17.60 -11.76 17.48
CA ILE A 72 17.29 -12.86 16.57
C ILE A 72 17.83 -12.55 15.17
N GLY A 73 17.57 -11.33 14.67
CA GLY A 73 18.04 -10.86 13.37
C GLY A 73 16.92 -10.34 12.47
N GLN A 74 17.30 -10.12 11.21
CA GLN A 74 16.43 -9.55 10.19
C GLN A 74 15.84 -10.62 9.31
N PHE A 75 14.60 -10.42 8.90
CA PHE A 75 13.83 -11.33 8.08
C PHE A 75 13.13 -10.56 6.97
N GLN A 76 13.02 -11.19 5.81
CA GLN A 76 12.40 -10.58 4.64
C GLN A 76 11.60 -11.61 3.85
N HIS A 77 10.54 -11.18 3.18
CA HIS A 77 9.81 -12.06 2.28
C HIS A 77 10.74 -12.66 1.20
N PRO A 78 10.63 -13.96 0.87
CA PRO A 78 11.50 -14.63 -0.11
C PRO A 78 11.51 -14.01 -1.51
N VAL A 79 10.41 -13.38 -1.91
CA VAL A 79 10.28 -12.77 -3.23
C VAL A 79 11.15 -11.51 -3.40
N HIS A 80 11.55 -10.85 -2.31
CA HIS A 80 12.32 -9.61 -2.39
C HIS A 80 13.70 -9.87 -3.05
N PRO A 81 14.20 -8.99 -3.94
CA PRO A 81 13.72 -7.65 -4.28
C PRO A 81 12.63 -7.55 -5.35
N ASP A 82 12.23 -8.65 -5.98
CA ASP A 82 11.32 -8.59 -7.13
C ASP A 82 9.92 -8.09 -6.76
N VAL A 83 9.50 -8.32 -5.49
CA VAL A 83 8.22 -7.92 -4.84
C VAL A 83 6.92 -8.33 -5.53
N PHE A 84 6.97 -8.67 -6.81
CA PHE A 84 5.84 -8.92 -7.69
C PHE A 84 5.38 -10.38 -7.63
N LEU A 85 4.07 -10.57 -7.59
CA LEU A 85 3.39 -11.85 -7.55
C LEU A 85 2.26 -11.86 -8.59
N ALA A 86 2.16 -12.95 -9.33
CA ALA A 86 1.05 -13.20 -10.26
C ALA A 86 0.08 -14.24 -9.68
N ASN A 87 -1.12 -14.32 -10.26
CA ASN A 87 -2.18 -15.26 -9.87
C ASN A 87 -2.70 -15.06 -8.43
N THR A 88 -2.81 -13.82 -7.99
CA THR A 88 -3.48 -13.48 -6.71
C THR A 88 -4.99 -13.59 -6.83
N ASN A 89 -5.72 -13.47 -5.71
CA ASN A 89 -7.18 -13.46 -5.73
C ASN A 89 -7.75 -12.20 -6.42
N GLY A 90 -6.99 -11.10 -6.48
CA GLY A 90 -7.39 -9.81 -7.02
C GLY A 90 -8.41 -9.02 -6.18
N SER A 91 -9.06 -9.64 -5.19
CA SER A 91 -10.25 -9.11 -4.51
C SER A 91 -10.03 -8.71 -3.05
N SER A 92 -8.95 -9.16 -2.40
CA SER A 92 -8.64 -8.81 -1.01
C SER A 92 -7.17 -8.49 -0.82
N PHE A 93 -6.84 -7.85 0.30
CA PHE A 93 -5.45 -7.59 0.70
C PHE A 93 -4.80 -8.86 1.26
N GLU A 94 -4.66 -9.86 0.39
CA GLU A 94 -4.07 -11.16 0.69
C GLU A 94 -3.13 -11.59 -0.45
N CYS A 95 -1.87 -11.87 -0.12
CA CYS A 95 -0.92 -12.46 -1.06
C CYS A 95 0.25 -13.14 -0.34
N ALA A 96 0.77 -14.23 -0.92
CA ALA A 96 1.94 -14.97 -0.44
C ALA A 96 1.99 -15.23 1.08
N GLY A 97 0.84 -15.64 1.65
CA GLY A 97 0.73 -15.96 3.08
C GLY A 97 0.46 -14.77 3.99
N LEU A 98 0.58 -13.53 3.51
CA LEU A 98 0.21 -12.31 4.22
C LEU A 98 -1.26 -11.97 3.95
N LYS A 99 -2.02 -11.69 5.01
CA LYS A 99 -3.45 -11.34 4.93
C LYS A 99 -3.79 -10.21 5.88
N PHE A 100 -4.46 -9.19 5.36
CA PHE A 100 -5.08 -8.13 6.13
C PHE A 100 -6.60 -8.28 6.10
N GLU A 101 -7.21 -8.28 7.29
CA GLU A 101 -8.66 -8.30 7.47
C GLU A 101 -9.07 -7.05 8.26
N MET A 102 -9.85 -6.17 7.64
CA MET A 102 -10.46 -5.04 8.33
C MET A 102 -11.48 -5.58 9.34
N LEU A 103 -11.32 -5.22 10.61
CA LEU A 103 -12.27 -5.56 11.68
C LEU A 103 -13.17 -4.37 12.00
N GLU A 104 -12.57 -3.19 12.11
CA GLU A 104 -13.27 -1.91 12.29
C GLU A 104 -12.58 -0.85 11.43
N PRO A 105 -13.34 -0.17 10.55
CA PRO A 105 -12.77 0.84 9.67
C PRO A 105 -11.96 1.90 10.42
N MET A 106 -10.76 2.17 9.93
CA MET A 106 -9.75 3.13 10.36
C MET A 106 -9.19 2.88 11.78
N LEU A 107 -9.63 1.80 12.42
CA LEU A 107 -9.41 1.52 13.83
C LEU A 107 -8.68 0.21 14.05
N ARG A 108 -9.23 -0.91 13.53
CA ARG A 108 -8.74 -2.24 13.87
C ARG A 108 -8.61 -3.14 12.65
N TRP A 109 -7.42 -3.73 12.52
CA TRP A 109 -7.09 -4.67 11.45
C TRP A 109 -6.49 -5.93 12.04
N LYS A 110 -6.95 -7.10 11.61
CA LYS A 110 -6.31 -8.36 11.92
C LYS A 110 -5.28 -8.66 10.85
N ILE A 111 -4.04 -8.88 11.27
CA ILE A 111 -2.92 -9.16 10.39
C ILE A 111 -2.43 -10.57 10.66
N ASN A 112 -2.35 -11.36 9.61
CA ASN A 112 -1.84 -12.73 9.67
C ASN A 112 -0.75 -12.91 8.63
N TYR A 113 0.32 -13.60 9.00
CA TYR A 113 1.28 -14.12 8.06
C TYR A 113 1.65 -15.56 8.42
N SER A 114 1.66 -16.44 7.42
CA SER A 114 2.14 -17.81 7.53
C SER A 114 2.93 -18.16 6.29
N GLY A 115 4.23 -18.36 6.44
CA GLY A 115 5.10 -18.62 5.31
C GLY A 115 6.58 -18.66 5.68
N LEU A 116 7.42 -18.85 4.67
CA LEU A 116 8.86 -18.78 4.83
C LEU A 116 9.31 -17.34 4.80
N MET A 117 10.23 -16.95 5.66
CA MET A 117 10.97 -15.69 5.53
C MET A 117 12.44 -16.00 5.34
N ARG A 118 13.09 -15.26 4.46
CA ARG A 118 14.53 -15.31 4.30
C ARG A 118 15.20 -14.65 5.49
N ILE A 119 16.28 -15.25 5.98
CA ILE A 119 17.13 -14.68 7.03
C ILE A 119 18.12 -13.71 6.39
N GLY A 120 18.15 -12.49 6.91
CA GLY A 120 18.93 -11.36 6.39
C GLY A 120 18.19 -10.57 5.30
N LEU A 121 18.66 -9.34 5.10
CA LEU A 121 18.19 -8.47 4.03
C LEU A 121 18.90 -8.80 2.72
N CYS A 122 18.19 -8.71 1.60
CA CYS A 122 18.76 -8.87 0.29
C CYS A 122 18.18 -7.84 -0.67
N ASN A 123 19.08 -7.04 -1.22
CA ASN A 123 18.79 -6.00 -2.21
C ASN A 123 19.25 -6.38 -3.62
N ASP A 124 19.87 -7.55 -3.79
CA ASP A 124 20.34 -8.07 -5.08
C ASP A 124 19.41 -9.17 -5.58
N VAL A 125 18.89 -9.01 -6.80
CA VAL A 125 18.00 -10.00 -7.43
C VAL A 125 18.75 -11.29 -7.79
N ASN A 126 20.04 -11.20 -8.12
CA ASN A 126 20.84 -12.33 -8.62
C ASN A 126 21.54 -13.11 -7.49
N ASN A 127 21.74 -12.50 -6.33
CA ASN A 127 22.46 -13.09 -5.22
C ASN A 127 21.60 -13.10 -3.95
N LYS A 128 20.63 -14.03 -3.93
CA LYS A 128 19.69 -14.20 -2.82
C LYS A 128 20.24 -15.22 -1.81
N PRO A 129 20.33 -14.87 -0.51
CA PRO A 129 20.61 -15.85 0.54
C PRO A 129 19.58 -16.99 0.52
N GLU A 130 20.06 -18.23 0.65
CA GLU A 130 19.21 -19.44 0.63
C GLU A 130 18.79 -19.92 2.04
N GLN A 131 19.00 -19.09 3.07
CA GLN A 131 18.61 -19.43 4.43
C GLN A 131 17.20 -18.90 4.72
N TYR A 132 16.31 -19.80 5.12
CA TYR A 132 14.91 -19.49 5.40
C TYR A 132 14.51 -19.96 6.81
N ALA A 133 13.58 -19.22 7.41
CA ALA A 133 12.88 -19.58 8.63
C ALA A 133 11.38 -19.72 8.34
N SER A 134 10.73 -20.71 8.94
CA SER A 134 9.27 -20.79 8.94
C SER A 134 8.73 -19.82 9.98
N VAL A 135 7.89 -18.88 9.56
CA VAL A 135 7.35 -17.82 10.41
C VAL A 135 5.82 -17.87 10.37
N GLN A 136 5.22 -17.80 11.56
CA GLN A 136 3.80 -17.62 11.73
C GLN A 136 3.57 -16.46 12.71
N MET A 137 2.76 -15.50 12.29
CA MET A 137 2.41 -14.33 13.09
C MET A 137 0.93 -14.00 12.90
N SER A 138 0.29 -13.58 13.98
CA SER A 138 -1.11 -13.20 14.02
C SER A 138 -1.30 -12.18 15.13
N PHE A 139 -1.73 -10.98 14.79
CA PHE A 139 -2.00 -9.93 15.77
C PHE A 139 -3.08 -8.95 15.27
N ILE A 140 -3.55 -8.12 16.19
CA ILE A 140 -4.46 -7.01 15.90
C ILE A 140 -3.65 -5.73 15.86
N TRP A 141 -3.75 -5.03 14.75
CA TRP A 141 -3.34 -3.63 14.64
C TRP A 141 -4.48 -2.76 15.15
N GLU A 142 -4.19 -1.86 16.08
CA GLU A 142 -5.18 -0.96 16.67
C GLU A 142 -4.66 0.47 16.61
N ASN A 143 -5.52 1.37 16.13
CA ASN A 143 -5.26 2.80 16.11
C ASN A 143 -5.51 3.38 17.50
N ILE A 144 -4.59 4.21 17.97
CA ILE A 144 -4.69 4.91 19.26
C ILE A 144 -5.00 6.40 19.10
N SER A 145 -4.96 6.92 17.87
CA SER A 145 -5.20 8.31 17.54
C SER A 145 -6.43 8.47 16.66
N ASP A 146 -6.89 9.71 16.51
CA ASP A 146 -7.93 10.03 15.54
C ASP A 146 -7.48 9.67 14.12
N CYS A 147 -8.46 9.27 13.32
CA CYS A 147 -8.25 8.87 11.94
C CYS A 147 -8.07 10.13 11.06
N PHE A 148 -7.22 10.04 10.04
CA PHE A 148 -6.96 11.15 9.12
C PHE A 148 -7.48 10.81 7.72
N ASN A 149 -8.31 11.69 7.16
CA ASN A 149 -8.77 11.61 5.78
C ASN A 149 -8.21 12.78 4.95
N PHE A 150 -7.49 12.46 3.88
CA PHE A 150 -6.89 13.45 3.00
C PHE A 150 -7.92 14.38 2.34
N ASP A 151 -9.16 13.93 2.13
CA ASP A 151 -10.18 14.74 1.45
C ASP A 151 -10.82 15.78 2.37
N THR A 152 -10.84 15.54 3.69
CA THR A 152 -11.54 16.41 4.66
C THR A 152 -10.60 17.14 5.62
N ASP A 153 -9.44 16.54 5.94
CA ASP A 153 -8.60 16.98 7.06
C ASP A 153 -7.34 17.75 6.60
N LEU A 154 -7.10 17.83 5.29
CA LEU A 154 -6.03 18.66 4.75
C LEU A 154 -6.34 20.16 4.95
N SER A 155 -5.33 20.91 5.39
CA SER A 155 -5.43 22.36 5.50
C SER A 155 -5.48 23.00 4.11
N ALA A 156 -6.63 23.60 3.77
CA ALA A 156 -6.78 24.38 2.55
C ALA A 156 -5.71 25.48 2.40
N GLY A 157 -5.30 26.10 3.50
CA GLY A 157 -4.24 27.11 3.50
C GLY A 157 -2.88 26.55 3.08
N LEU A 158 -2.51 25.36 3.58
CA LEU A 158 -1.26 24.70 3.19
C LEU A 158 -1.29 24.19 1.76
N ILE A 159 -2.43 23.68 1.29
CA ILE A 159 -2.62 23.30 -0.12
C ILE A 159 -2.42 24.53 -1.02
N CYS A 160 -3.11 25.64 -0.72
CA CYS A 160 -2.99 26.88 -1.49
C CYS A 160 -1.56 27.44 -1.48
N ASP A 161 -0.87 27.41 -0.34
CA ASP A 161 0.51 27.88 -0.22
C ASP A 161 1.49 26.98 -1.03
N GLY A 162 1.29 25.66 -1.01
CA GLY A 162 2.02 24.72 -1.85
C GLY A 162 1.84 25.02 -3.34
N ILE A 163 0.58 25.12 -3.77
CA ILE A 163 0.21 25.47 -5.16
C ILE A 163 0.80 26.83 -5.57
N ALA A 164 0.80 27.83 -4.69
CA ALA A 164 1.36 29.15 -4.97
C ALA A 164 2.89 29.15 -5.13
N LYS A 165 3.58 28.21 -4.46
CA LYS A 165 5.03 28.06 -4.51
C LYS A 165 5.53 27.19 -5.66
N GLU A 166 4.64 26.39 -6.28
CA GLU A 166 5.00 25.59 -7.45
C GLU A 166 5.50 26.50 -8.60
N PRO A 167 6.62 26.16 -9.26
CA PRO A 167 7.08 26.89 -10.42
C PRO A 167 6.12 26.63 -11.58
N TRP A 168 5.25 27.60 -11.85
CA TRP A 168 4.26 27.60 -12.95
C TRP A 168 4.93 27.67 -14.33
N THR A 169 5.57 26.58 -14.73
CA THR A 169 6.20 26.45 -16.05
C THR A 169 5.15 26.14 -17.11
N LYS A 170 5.46 26.48 -18.37
CA LYS A 170 4.60 26.14 -19.51
C LYS A 170 4.41 24.62 -19.65
N GLU A 171 5.45 23.84 -19.38
CA GLU A 171 5.39 22.38 -19.41
C GLU A 171 4.45 21.83 -18.33
N PHE A 172 4.54 22.35 -17.10
CA PHE A 172 3.63 21.97 -16.03
C PHE A 172 2.16 22.28 -16.37
N LEU A 173 1.88 23.46 -16.90
CA LEU A 173 0.53 23.84 -17.34
C LEU A 173 0.02 22.94 -18.48
N GLN A 174 0.87 22.60 -19.45
CA GLN A 174 0.52 21.67 -20.51
C GLN A 174 0.23 20.26 -19.99
N ASN A 175 0.97 19.83 -18.96
CA ASN A 175 0.72 18.54 -18.31
C ASN A 175 -0.61 18.55 -17.57
N ILE A 176 -0.93 19.58 -16.78
CA ILE A 176 -2.24 19.71 -16.12
C ILE A 176 -3.38 19.67 -17.14
N GLN A 177 -3.26 20.45 -18.23
CA GLN A 177 -4.27 20.47 -19.29
C GLN A 177 -4.46 19.09 -19.95
N ARG A 178 -3.38 18.32 -20.13
CA ARG A 178 -3.49 16.94 -20.64
C ARG A 178 -4.25 16.01 -19.70
N PHE A 179 -4.13 16.19 -18.39
CA PHE A 179 -4.90 15.42 -17.42
C PHE A 179 -6.38 15.85 -17.39
N ASP A 180 -6.70 17.11 -17.65
CA ASP A 180 -8.08 17.62 -17.72
C ASP A 180 -8.90 16.97 -18.88
N VAL A 181 -8.24 16.65 -20.00
CA VAL A 181 -8.88 15.97 -21.16
C VAL A 181 -9.05 14.46 -20.94
N LEU A 182 -8.48 13.88 -19.87
CA LEU A 182 -8.73 12.47 -19.49
C LEU A 182 -9.95 12.32 -18.56
N PHE A 183 -10.55 13.43 -18.13
CA PHE A 183 -11.73 13.47 -17.25
C PHE A 183 -12.95 14.17 -17.88
N THR A 184 -12.92 14.43 -19.19
CA THR A 184 -14.06 14.92 -20.00
C THR A 184 -14.35 13.99 -21.17
#